data_AF-A0A935P761-F1
#
_entry.id   AF-A0A935P761-F1
#
_cell.length_a   1.000
_cell.length_b   1.000
_cell.length_c   1.000
_cell.angle_alpha   90.00
_cell.angle_beta   90.00
_cell.angle_gamma   90.00
#
_symmetry.space_group_name_H-M   'P 1'
#
loop_
_entity.id
_entity.type
_entity.pdbx_description
1 polymer ?
#
loop_
_entity_poly.entity_id
_entity_poly.type
_entity_poly.pdbx_seq_one_letter_code
_entity_poly.pdbx_strand_id
1 'polypeptide(L)'
;MNDRPEDAFKRINFQKPWEEKDWERYFDAQDRLARGRRVDAGPARAGIDPSLAFGRVLRRFGMDPDNPDVPPQPFAYSRLEPSEEPLNLPGIKFWQPGADQETLPIYCQAKCYAWRAAWLVESRFPGLFHRVYRSPSHRSFQKAMENFLREVPDVPRQIAAGHRLGYDPHGVKGNIVRCRRALETADRLVGILSRVSRRRLPTAEYEKIWRDTTRLRTALIDWIDLLRARFAGPGGRRA
;
A
#
# COMPACT_ATOMS: atom_id res chain seq x y z
N MET A 1 26.40 3.14 -14.62
CA MET A 1 26.53 1.80 -14.01
C MET A 1 25.17 1.42 -13.44
N ASN A 2 24.51 0.40 -14.00
CA ASN A 2 23.26 -0.10 -13.44
C ASN A 2 23.62 -0.99 -12.25
N ASP A 3 23.51 -0.44 -11.03
CA ASP A 3 23.60 -1.22 -9.78
C ASP A 3 22.64 -2.41 -9.89
N ARG A 4 23.13 -3.64 -9.68
CA ARG A 4 22.26 -4.82 -9.73
C ARG A 4 21.23 -4.71 -8.60
N PRO A 5 19.98 -5.16 -8.78
CA PRO A 5 18.96 -5.12 -7.73
C PRO A 5 19.42 -5.74 -6.40
N GLU A 6 20.27 -6.76 -6.48
CA GLU A 6 20.88 -7.46 -5.35
C GLU A 6 21.85 -6.60 -4.53
N ASP A 7 22.49 -5.61 -5.16
CA ASP A 7 23.41 -4.69 -4.48
C ASP A 7 22.68 -3.67 -3.58
N ALA A 8 21.36 -3.51 -3.76
CA ALA A 8 20.54 -2.64 -2.93
C ALA A 8 20.47 -3.12 -1.46
N PHE A 9 20.49 -4.44 -1.23
CA PHE A 9 20.44 -5.01 0.12
C PHE A 9 21.79 -4.94 0.84
N LYS A 10 22.91 -4.92 0.11
CA LYS A 10 24.27 -4.83 0.68
C LYS A 10 24.51 -3.53 1.46
N ARG A 11 23.74 -2.48 1.17
CA ARG A 11 23.81 -1.17 1.85
C ARG A 11 22.95 -1.09 3.13
N ILE A 12 22.23 -2.16 3.47
CA ILE A 12 21.34 -2.22 4.64
C ILE A 12 22.04 -2.98 5.76
N ASN A 13 22.19 -2.34 6.91
CA ASN A 13 22.72 -2.99 8.10
C ASN A 13 21.60 -3.71 8.86
N PHE A 14 21.56 -5.04 8.78
CA PHE A 14 20.57 -5.89 9.44
C PHE A 14 20.87 -6.13 10.94
N GLN A 15 22.04 -5.74 11.43
CA GLN A 15 22.49 -6.03 12.81
C GLN A 15 22.15 -4.91 13.80
N LYS A 16 21.56 -3.80 13.33
CA LYS A 16 21.14 -2.68 14.20
C LYS A 16 19.62 -2.62 14.36
N PRO A 17 19.10 -1.92 15.39
CA PRO A 17 17.71 -1.50 15.41
C PRO A 17 17.38 -0.66 14.18
N TRP A 18 16.29 -0.99 13.50
CA TRP A 18 15.88 -0.27 12.29
C TRP A 18 15.04 0.96 12.64
N GLU A 19 15.34 2.06 11.96
CA GLU A 19 14.49 3.25 11.93
C GLU A 19 13.58 3.23 10.69
N GLU A 20 12.61 4.15 10.62
CA GLU A 20 11.73 4.30 9.44
C GLU A 20 12.55 4.38 8.12
N LYS A 21 13.71 5.05 8.15
CA LYS A 21 14.59 5.17 6.96
C LYS A 21 15.21 3.84 6.53
N ASP A 22 15.49 2.93 7.45
CA ASP A 22 16.06 1.62 7.13
C ASP A 22 14.99 0.71 6.51
N TRP A 23 13.78 0.75 7.07
CA TRP A 23 12.59 0.09 6.50
C TRP A 23 12.27 0.58 5.09
N GLU A 24 12.33 1.89 4.85
CA GLU A 24 12.10 2.47 3.53
C GLU A 24 13.13 1.96 2.51
N ARG A 25 14.42 1.93 2.87
CA ARG A 25 15.47 1.36 2.01
C ARG A 25 15.23 -0.12 1.70
N TYR A 26 14.78 -0.88 2.69
CA TYR A 26 14.46 -2.29 2.51
C TYR A 26 13.29 -2.48 1.54
N PHE A 27 12.18 -1.76 1.72
CA PHE A 27 11.05 -1.86 0.81
C PHE A 27 11.39 -1.36 -0.60
N ASP A 28 12.23 -0.32 -0.74
CA ASP A 28 12.75 0.11 -2.03
C ASP A 28 13.57 -0.99 -2.72
N ALA A 29 14.42 -1.68 -1.97
CA ALA A 29 15.20 -2.79 -2.49
C ALA A 29 14.31 -3.95 -2.93
N GLN A 30 13.26 -4.27 -2.17
CA GLN A 30 12.24 -5.26 -2.54
C GLN A 30 11.50 -4.86 -3.83
N ASP A 31 11.07 -3.60 -3.94
CA ASP A 31 10.37 -3.11 -5.13
C ASP A 31 11.27 -3.16 -6.37
N ARG A 32 12.58 -2.88 -6.23
CA ARG A 32 13.55 -3.00 -7.32
C ARG A 32 13.72 -4.45 -7.79
N LEU A 33 13.80 -5.40 -6.85
CA LEU A 33 13.83 -6.83 -7.19
C LEU A 33 12.57 -7.26 -7.93
N ALA A 34 11.39 -6.88 -7.43
CA ALA A 34 10.12 -7.22 -8.05
C ALA A 34 9.98 -6.64 -9.47
N ARG A 35 10.51 -5.43 -9.72
CA ARG A 35 10.54 -4.82 -11.05
C ARG A 35 11.56 -5.49 -11.99
N GLY A 36 12.72 -5.88 -11.47
CA GLY A 36 13.77 -6.56 -12.25
C GLY A 36 13.41 -7.98 -12.68
N ARG A 37 12.63 -8.71 -11.85
CA ARG A 37 12.18 -10.08 -12.14
C ARG A 37 10.97 -10.21 -13.08
N ARG A 38 10.36 -9.10 -13.53
CA ARG A 38 9.30 -9.16 -14.56
C ARG A 38 9.80 -9.59 -15.95
N VAL A 39 11.10 -9.88 -16.10
CA VAL A 39 11.70 -10.27 -17.40
C VAL A 39 12.08 -11.75 -17.48
N ASP A 40 12.35 -12.48 -16.39
CA ASP A 40 12.72 -13.91 -16.49
C ASP A 40 12.28 -14.73 -15.27
N ALA A 41 11.63 -15.86 -15.55
CA ALA A 41 11.33 -16.89 -14.58
C ALA A 41 12.50 -17.89 -14.47
N GLY A 42 13.10 -17.99 -13.27
CA GLY A 42 14.05 -19.04 -12.83
C GLY A 42 15.52 -18.85 -13.24
N PRO A 43 16.52 -19.46 -12.54
CA PRO A 43 16.41 -20.66 -11.72
C PRO A 43 16.87 -20.51 -10.24
N ALA A 44 16.76 -21.62 -9.50
CA ALA A 44 16.94 -21.79 -8.06
C ALA A 44 18.39 -21.99 -7.55
N ARG A 45 18.55 -21.77 -6.22
CA ARG A 45 19.66 -22.17 -5.29
C ARG A 45 20.93 -21.29 -5.32
N ALA A 46 21.75 -21.17 -4.27
CA ALA A 46 22.02 -22.06 -3.14
C ALA A 46 22.45 -21.32 -1.85
N GLY A 47 22.13 -21.94 -0.70
CA GLY A 47 22.85 -21.94 0.57
C GLY A 47 23.00 -20.61 1.31
N ILE A 48 22.61 -20.56 2.60
CA ILE A 48 23.38 -19.93 3.70
C ILE A 48 22.67 -20.16 5.05
N ASP A 49 23.45 -20.75 5.96
CA ASP A 49 23.66 -20.43 7.39
C ASP A 49 22.46 -20.35 8.38
N PRO A 50 22.44 -21.20 9.44
CA PRO A 50 21.51 -21.17 10.57
C PRO A 50 21.48 -19.91 11.46
N SER A 51 22.19 -18.82 11.15
CA SER A 51 22.12 -17.55 11.90
C SER A 51 20.85 -16.71 11.66
N LEU A 52 19.80 -17.37 11.14
CA LEU A 52 18.39 -16.99 10.95
C LEU A 52 17.66 -16.53 12.23
N ALA A 53 18.13 -15.46 12.89
CA ALA A 53 17.36 -14.78 13.93
C ALA A 53 16.26 -13.89 13.32
N PHE A 54 16.53 -13.24 12.18
CA PHE A 54 15.61 -12.32 11.51
C PHE A 54 14.77 -12.97 10.39
N GLY A 55 15.27 -14.03 9.74
CA GLY A 55 14.46 -14.85 8.82
C GLY A 55 13.24 -15.46 9.52
N ARG A 56 13.36 -15.81 10.81
CA ARG A 56 12.22 -16.23 11.63
C ARG A 56 11.24 -15.09 11.92
N VAL A 57 11.71 -13.86 12.08
CA VAL A 57 10.85 -12.67 12.27
C VAL A 57 10.06 -12.38 10.99
N LEU A 58 10.73 -12.35 9.83
CA LEU A 58 10.09 -12.14 8.54
C LEU A 58 9.10 -13.29 8.21
N ARG A 59 9.48 -14.56 8.42
CA ARG A 59 8.58 -15.72 8.27
C ARG A 59 7.41 -15.70 9.27
N ARG A 60 7.60 -15.22 10.50
CA ARG A 60 6.53 -15.03 11.50
C ARG A 60 5.47 -14.03 11.03
N PHE A 61 5.83 -13.09 10.16
CA PHE A 61 4.93 -12.10 9.57
C PHE A 61 4.51 -12.43 8.13
N GLY A 62 4.72 -13.67 7.68
CA GLY A 62 4.33 -14.14 6.34
C GLY A 62 5.13 -13.51 5.19
N MET A 63 6.28 -12.90 5.49
CA MET A 63 7.21 -12.35 4.51
C MET A 63 8.43 -13.28 4.47
N ASP A 64 8.45 -14.27 3.58
CA ASP A 64 9.63 -15.11 3.46
C ASP A 64 10.66 -14.40 2.56
N PRO A 65 11.85 -13.99 3.06
CA PRO A 65 12.90 -13.47 2.20
C PRO A 65 13.35 -14.50 1.15
N ASP A 66 13.09 -15.79 1.41
CA ASP A 66 13.41 -16.91 0.52
C ASP A 66 12.27 -17.19 -0.49
N ASN A 67 11.09 -16.59 -0.32
CA ASN A 67 9.93 -16.74 -1.20
C ASN A 67 9.18 -15.39 -1.39
N PRO A 68 9.80 -14.40 -2.07
CA PRO A 68 9.16 -13.13 -2.43
C PRO A 68 8.05 -13.30 -3.49
N ASP A 69 7.85 -14.52 -3.97
CA ASP A 69 7.05 -14.88 -5.14
C ASP A 69 5.57 -15.15 -4.83
N VAL A 70 5.07 -14.80 -3.64
CA VAL A 70 3.62 -14.64 -3.46
C VAL A 70 3.27 -13.24 -3.98
N PRO A 71 2.84 -13.08 -5.24
CA PRO A 71 2.36 -11.79 -5.70
C PRO A 71 1.32 -11.29 -4.69
N PRO A 72 1.33 -10.00 -4.31
CA PRO A 72 0.28 -9.48 -3.45
C PRO A 72 -1.04 -9.88 -4.10
N GLN A 73 -1.88 -10.61 -3.36
CA GLN A 73 -3.13 -11.07 -3.92
C GLN A 73 -3.83 -9.89 -4.58
N PRO A 74 -4.33 -10.04 -5.82
CA PRO A 74 -5.06 -8.97 -6.46
C PRO A 74 -6.15 -8.53 -5.49
N PHE A 75 -6.28 -7.23 -5.32
CA PHE A 75 -7.31 -6.69 -4.46
C PHE A 75 -8.65 -7.09 -5.07
N ALA A 76 -9.31 -8.06 -4.47
CA ALA A 76 -10.51 -8.66 -5.02
C ALA A 76 -11.69 -7.72 -4.76
N TYR A 77 -12.22 -7.15 -5.83
CA TYR A 77 -13.45 -6.39 -5.77
C TYR A 77 -14.63 -7.37 -5.65
N SER A 78 -15.36 -7.29 -4.53
CA SER A 78 -16.69 -7.88 -4.45
C SER A 78 -17.66 -7.08 -5.33
N ARG A 79 -18.75 -7.71 -5.79
CA ARG A 79 -19.85 -6.97 -6.46
C ARG A 79 -20.60 -6.05 -5.51
N LEU A 80 -20.49 -6.30 -4.19
CA LEU A 80 -21.12 -5.49 -3.15
C LEU A 80 -20.10 -4.51 -2.58
N GLU A 81 -20.55 -3.30 -2.27
CA GLU A 81 -19.75 -2.30 -1.57
C GLU A 81 -19.33 -2.86 -0.20
N PRO A 82 -18.04 -2.80 0.16
CA PRO A 82 -17.58 -3.24 1.46
C PRO A 82 -18.02 -2.29 2.58
N SER A 83 -18.00 -2.75 3.83
CA SER A 83 -18.34 -1.91 4.98
C SER A 83 -17.19 -0.98 5.35
N GLU A 84 -17.51 0.29 5.65
CA GLU A 84 -16.57 1.21 6.32
C GLU A 84 -16.40 0.87 7.81
N GLU A 85 -17.34 0.11 8.39
CA GLU A 85 -17.28 -0.31 9.79
C GLU A 85 -16.31 -1.49 9.96
N PRO A 86 -15.35 -1.40 10.90
CA PRO A 86 -14.43 -2.49 11.19
C PRO A 86 -15.18 -3.68 11.78
N LEU A 87 -14.69 -4.89 11.50
CA LEU A 87 -15.17 -6.09 12.14
C LEU A 87 -14.86 -6.02 13.65
N ASN A 88 -15.89 -5.82 14.45
CA ASN A 88 -15.79 -5.84 15.90
C ASN A 88 -15.87 -7.29 16.41
N LEU A 89 -14.71 -7.94 16.51
CA LEU A 89 -14.62 -9.24 17.16
C LEU A 89 -14.48 -9.05 18.69
N PRO A 90 -15.32 -9.68 19.52
CA PRO A 90 -15.26 -9.54 20.96
C PRO A 90 -13.85 -9.94 21.48
N GLY A 91 -13.20 -9.02 22.20
CA GLY A 91 -11.92 -9.28 22.88
C GLY A 91 -10.65 -9.12 22.03
N ILE A 92 -10.74 -9.02 20.70
CA ILE A 92 -9.57 -8.80 19.84
C ILE A 92 -9.45 -7.30 19.55
N LYS A 93 -8.41 -6.67 20.11
CA LYS A 93 -8.04 -5.31 19.72
C LYS A 93 -7.28 -5.39 18.40
N PHE A 94 -7.62 -4.53 17.44
CA PHE A 94 -6.92 -4.46 16.15
C PHE A 94 -5.41 -4.19 16.25
N TRP A 95 -4.90 -3.79 17.43
CA TRP A 95 -3.46 -3.63 17.70
C TRP A 95 -2.74 -4.94 18.06
N GLN A 96 -3.46 -6.05 18.19
CA GLN A 96 -2.87 -7.34 18.58
C GLN A 96 -2.18 -8.02 17.38
N PRO A 97 -1.05 -8.69 17.59
CA PRO A 97 -0.43 -9.51 16.56
C PRO A 97 -1.42 -10.55 16.02
N GLY A 98 -1.55 -10.63 14.69
CA GLY A 98 -2.46 -11.58 14.04
C GLY A 98 -3.93 -11.16 13.99
N ALA A 99 -4.27 -9.94 14.43
CA ALA A 99 -5.59 -9.37 14.14
C ALA A 99 -5.82 -9.30 12.62
N ASP A 100 -7.08 -9.45 12.20
CA ASP A 100 -7.44 -9.31 10.80
C ASP A 100 -7.39 -7.83 10.39
N GLN A 101 -6.89 -7.54 9.19
CA GLN A 101 -6.89 -6.18 8.63
C GLN A 101 -8.29 -5.57 8.53
N GLU A 102 -9.34 -6.39 8.41
CA GLU A 102 -10.75 -5.98 8.43
C GLU A 102 -11.20 -5.43 9.80
N THR A 103 -10.38 -5.55 10.83
CA THR A 103 -10.62 -4.90 12.15
C THR A 103 -10.05 -3.47 12.21
N LEU A 104 -9.29 -3.03 11.20
CA LEU A 104 -8.65 -1.72 11.17
C LEU A 104 -9.55 -0.67 10.50
N PRO A 105 -9.94 0.40 11.20
CA PRO A 105 -10.78 1.44 10.62
C PRO A 105 -10.19 2.06 9.34
N ILE A 106 -8.89 2.37 9.34
CA ILE A 106 -8.21 2.97 8.18
C ILE A 106 -8.17 2.03 6.96
N TYR A 107 -8.08 0.71 7.20
CA TYR A 107 -8.10 -0.27 6.12
C TYR A 107 -9.50 -0.37 5.52
N CYS A 108 -10.55 -0.48 6.35
CA CYS A 108 -11.93 -0.52 5.90
C CYS A 108 -12.28 0.73 5.07
N GLN A 109 -11.88 1.92 5.54
CA GLN A 109 -12.06 3.16 4.80
C GLN A 109 -11.32 3.14 3.44
N ALA A 110 -10.05 2.72 3.42
CA ALA A 110 -9.27 2.63 2.19
C ALA A 110 -9.83 1.60 1.20
N LYS A 111 -10.33 0.47 1.70
CA LYS A 111 -10.97 -0.60 0.94
C LYS A 111 -12.28 -0.13 0.31
N CYS A 112 -13.13 0.59 1.07
CA CYS A 112 -14.35 1.20 0.56
C CYS A 112 -14.08 2.26 -0.50
N TYR A 113 -13.13 3.15 -0.24
CA TYR A 113 -12.67 4.11 -1.24
C TYR A 113 -12.23 3.40 -2.52
N ALA A 114 -11.39 2.37 -2.39
CA ALA A 114 -10.86 1.67 -3.55
C ALA A 114 -11.95 1.02 -4.39
N TRP A 115 -12.95 0.43 -3.73
CA TRP A 115 -14.14 -0.12 -4.37
C TRP A 115 -14.95 0.95 -5.11
N ARG A 116 -15.31 2.05 -4.42
CA ARG A 116 -16.10 3.15 -5.02
C ARG A 116 -15.40 3.78 -6.21
N ALA A 117 -14.08 3.98 -6.09
CA ALA A 117 -13.25 4.56 -7.13
C ALA A 117 -13.19 3.65 -8.38
N ALA A 118 -13.02 2.34 -8.19
CA ALA A 118 -13.05 1.37 -9.29
C ALA A 118 -14.44 1.31 -9.95
N TRP A 119 -15.48 1.18 -9.14
CA TRP A 119 -16.87 1.13 -9.59
C TRP A 119 -17.26 2.36 -10.40
N LEU A 120 -16.86 3.56 -9.98
CA LEU A 120 -17.14 4.79 -10.72
C LEU A 120 -16.56 4.74 -12.14
N VAL A 121 -15.31 4.31 -12.28
CA VAL A 121 -14.65 4.28 -13.60
C VAL A 121 -15.29 3.23 -14.50
N GLU A 122 -15.53 2.03 -13.97
CA GLU A 122 -16.13 0.92 -14.72
C GLU A 122 -17.58 1.22 -15.15
N SER A 123 -18.40 1.74 -14.23
CA SER A 123 -19.80 2.05 -14.50
C SER A 123 -19.97 3.25 -15.44
N ARG A 124 -19.13 4.29 -15.29
CA ARG A 124 -19.27 5.52 -16.08
C ARG A 124 -18.61 5.45 -17.44
N PHE A 125 -17.53 4.67 -17.57
CA PHE A 125 -16.78 4.55 -18.81
C PHE A 125 -16.68 3.08 -19.28
N PRO A 126 -17.82 2.42 -19.55
CA PRO A 126 -17.82 1.06 -20.04
C PRO A 126 -17.08 1.01 -21.39
N GLY A 127 -16.01 0.22 -21.42
CA GLY A 127 -15.16 0.07 -22.61
C GLY A 127 -14.10 1.16 -22.82
N LEU A 128 -13.85 2.03 -21.83
CA LEU A 128 -12.76 3.03 -21.90
C LEU A 128 -11.43 2.39 -22.31
N PHE A 129 -11.13 1.23 -21.75
CA PHE A 129 -9.85 0.53 -21.93
C PHE A 129 -9.82 -0.39 -23.16
N HIS A 130 -10.98 -0.65 -23.79
CA HIS A 130 -11.06 -1.48 -25.01
C HIS A 130 -11.06 -0.63 -26.29
N ARG A 131 -11.24 0.70 -26.16
CA ARG A 131 -11.31 1.62 -27.28
C ARG A 131 -9.94 2.23 -27.57
N VAL A 132 -9.62 2.33 -28.86
CA VAL A 132 -8.44 3.06 -29.34
C VAL A 132 -8.89 4.46 -29.76
N TYR A 133 -8.54 5.46 -28.96
CA TYR A 133 -8.89 6.85 -29.26
C TYR A 133 -7.84 7.55 -30.13
N ARG A 134 -8.29 8.23 -31.19
CA ARG A 134 -7.42 9.04 -32.07
C ARG A 134 -7.00 10.38 -31.45
N SER A 135 -7.90 11.00 -30.68
CA SER A 135 -7.69 12.32 -30.09
C SER A 135 -6.69 12.29 -28.92
N PRO A 136 -5.68 13.18 -28.88
CA PRO A 136 -4.72 13.26 -27.77
C PRO A 136 -5.37 13.46 -26.40
N SER A 137 -6.43 14.28 -26.33
CA SER A 137 -7.18 14.53 -25.10
C SER A 137 -7.81 13.23 -24.55
N HIS A 138 -8.37 12.39 -25.42
CA HIS A 138 -8.98 11.13 -25.02
C HIS A 138 -7.94 10.11 -24.57
N ARG A 139 -6.80 10.00 -25.27
CA ARG A 139 -5.69 9.12 -24.85
C ARG A 139 -5.11 9.54 -23.50
N SER A 140 -4.96 10.84 -23.27
CA SER A 140 -4.52 11.37 -21.98
C SER A 140 -5.49 11.00 -20.86
N PHE A 141 -6.79 11.16 -21.10
CA PHE A 141 -7.84 10.76 -20.15
C PHE A 141 -7.85 9.25 -19.88
N GLN A 142 -7.78 8.42 -20.93
CA GLN A 142 -7.70 6.95 -20.81
C GLN A 142 -6.49 6.55 -19.96
N LYS A 143 -5.29 7.05 -20.28
CA LYS A 143 -4.07 6.80 -19.51
C LYS A 143 -4.17 7.27 -18.05
N ALA A 144 -4.84 8.41 -17.81
CA ALA A 144 -5.08 8.90 -16.46
C ALA A 144 -5.97 7.93 -15.66
N MET A 145 -7.05 7.44 -16.25
CA MET A 145 -7.93 6.44 -15.61
C MET A 145 -7.27 5.07 -15.44
N GLU A 146 -6.45 4.63 -16.39
CA GLU A 146 -5.64 3.42 -16.24
C GLU A 146 -4.67 3.53 -15.06
N ASN A 147 -3.95 4.65 -14.96
CA ASN A 147 -3.06 4.90 -13.83
C ASN A 147 -3.84 5.00 -12.51
N PHE A 148 -5.00 5.66 -12.52
CA PHE A 148 -5.88 5.78 -11.36
C PHE A 148 -6.31 4.40 -10.85
N LEU A 149 -6.88 3.56 -11.71
CA LEU A 149 -7.29 2.20 -11.36
C LEU A 149 -6.15 1.29 -10.96
N ARG A 150 -4.95 1.50 -11.52
CA ARG A 150 -3.76 0.75 -11.12
C ARG A 150 -3.32 1.12 -9.70
N GLU A 151 -3.37 2.39 -9.33
CA GLU A 151 -2.84 2.90 -8.06
C GLU A 151 -3.86 2.84 -6.91
N VAL A 152 -5.16 2.92 -7.19
CA VAL A 152 -6.22 2.87 -6.17
C VAL A 152 -6.11 1.65 -5.23
N PRO A 153 -5.93 0.40 -5.72
CA PRO A 153 -5.79 -0.76 -4.86
C PRO A 153 -4.48 -0.79 -4.05
N ASP A 154 -3.49 0.01 -4.42
CA ASP A 154 -2.21 0.03 -3.70
C ASP A 154 -2.38 0.64 -2.30
N VAL A 155 -3.32 1.58 -2.11
CA VAL A 155 -3.55 2.22 -0.81
C VAL A 155 -3.95 1.20 0.27
N PRO A 156 -5.06 0.44 0.14
CA PRO A 156 -5.42 -0.59 1.12
C PRO A 156 -4.37 -1.71 1.21
N ARG A 157 -3.69 -2.06 0.11
CA ARG A 157 -2.62 -3.07 0.12
C ARG A 157 -1.44 -2.67 0.99
N GLN A 158 -1.00 -1.41 0.92
CA GLN A 158 0.10 -0.92 1.75
C GLN A 158 -0.31 -0.89 3.22
N ILE A 159 -1.53 -0.45 3.55
CA ILE A 159 -2.06 -0.48 4.93
C ILE A 159 -2.06 -1.92 5.47
N ALA A 160 -2.60 -2.87 4.71
CA ALA A 160 -2.59 -4.29 5.08
C ALA A 160 -1.17 -4.86 5.27
N ALA A 161 -0.25 -4.55 4.34
CA ALA A 161 1.13 -4.96 4.46
C ALA A 161 1.81 -4.37 5.70
N GLY A 162 1.54 -3.10 6.02
CA GLY A 162 2.01 -2.46 7.24
C GLY A 162 1.46 -3.12 8.49
N HIS A 163 0.16 -3.39 8.52
CA HIS A 163 -0.48 -4.07 9.64
C HIS A 163 0.11 -5.45 9.92
N ARG A 164 0.41 -6.22 8.86
CA ARG A 164 1.04 -7.55 8.99
C ARG A 164 2.42 -7.52 9.62
N LEU A 165 3.14 -6.39 9.58
CA LEU A 165 4.42 -6.23 10.30
C LEU A 165 4.24 -6.13 11.81
N GLY A 166 3.02 -5.89 12.29
CA GLY A 166 2.69 -5.77 13.69
C GLY A 166 2.95 -4.38 14.29
N TYR A 167 2.88 -4.35 15.62
CA TYR A 167 2.91 -3.13 16.43
C TYR A 167 3.96 -3.19 17.54
N ASP A 168 4.85 -4.19 17.52
CA ASP A 168 6.02 -4.20 18.38
C ASP A 168 7.01 -3.09 17.96
N PRO A 169 7.99 -2.72 18.81
CA PRO A 169 8.92 -1.61 18.53
C PRO A 169 9.70 -1.72 17.21
N HIS A 170 9.88 -2.92 16.66
CA HIS A 170 10.56 -3.12 15.38
C HIS A 170 9.57 -3.08 14.21
N GLY A 171 8.45 -3.79 14.32
CA GLY A 171 7.40 -3.87 13.30
C GLY A 171 6.67 -2.56 13.05
N VAL A 172 6.39 -1.78 14.11
CA VAL A 172 5.60 -0.54 14.03
C VAL A 172 6.24 0.50 13.12
N LYS A 173 7.58 0.61 13.09
CA LYS A 173 8.28 1.54 12.21
C LYS A 173 8.13 1.16 10.75
N GLY A 174 8.17 -0.14 10.45
CA GLY A 174 7.87 -0.66 9.11
C GLY A 174 6.40 -0.43 8.72
N ASN A 175 5.48 -0.58 9.67
CA ASN A 175 4.06 -0.28 9.48
C ASN A 175 3.84 1.21 9.13
N ILE A 176 4.45 2.13 9.89
CA ILE A 176 4.42 3.57 9.61
C ILE A 176 4.93 3.86 8.20
N VAL A 177 6.04 3.25 7.79
CA VAL A 177 6.60 3.43 6.44
C VAL A 177 5.64 2.94 5.35
N ARG A 178 4.99 1.79 5.54
CA ARG A 178 3.95 1.31 4.63
C ARG A 178 2.76 2.27 4.56
N CYS A 179 2.30 2.79 5.70
CA CYS A 179 1.25 3.81 5.74
C CYS A 179 1.67 5.11 5.03
N ARG A 180 2.94 5.53 5.15
CA ARG A 180 3.48 6.68 4.40
C ARG A 180 3.48 6.44 2.89
N ARG A 181 3.86 5.26 2.43
CA ARG A 181 3.75 4.88 1.01
C ARG A 181 2.30 4.85 0.53
N ALA A 182 1.36 4.46 1.39
CA ALA A 182 -0.08 4.56 1.12
C ALA A 182 -0.51 6.02 0.97
N LEU A 183 -0.02 6.92 1.82
CA LEU A 183 -0.25 8.37 1.75
C LEU A 183 0.33 8.99 0.46
N GLU A 184 1.56 8.65 0.10
CA GLU A 184 2.18 9.09 -1.17
C GLU A 184 1.37 8.61 -2.40
N THR A 185 0.77 7.42 -2.30
CA THR A 185 -0.15 6.91 -3.32
C THR A 185 -1.43 7.74 -3.36
N ALA A 186 -2.03 8.06 -2.21
CA ALA A 186 -3.19 8.95 -2.14
C ALA A 186 -2.88 10.35 -2.72
N ASP A 187 -1.69 10.90 -2.47
CA ASP A 187 -1.23 12.17 -3.07
C ASP A 187 -1.13 12.09 -4.60
N ARG A 188 -0.61 10.98 -5.15
CA ARG A 188 -0.60 10.77 -6.60
C ARG A 188 -2.01 10.64 -7.18
N LEU A 189 -2.94 10.00 -6.48
CA LEU A 189 -4.34 9.91 -6.89
C LEU A 189 -5.00 11.30 -6.95
N VAL A 190 -4.75 12.17 -5.97
CA VAL A 190 -5.16 13.60 -6.03
C VAL A 190 -4.58 14.28 -7.26
N GLY A 191 -3.28 14.06 -7.54
CA GLY A 191 -2.61 14.61 -8.71
C GLY A 191 -3.10 14.03 -10.05
N ILE A 192 -3.63 12.82 -10.08
CA ILE A 192 -4.30 12.26 -11.26
C ILE A 192 -5.65 12.94 -11.44
N LEU A 193 -6.48 12.99 -10.39
CA LEU A 193 -7.82 13.59 -10.45
C LEU A 193 -7.78 15.06 -10.84
N SER A 194 -6.78 15.82 -10.38
CA SER A 194 -6.65 17.25 -10.71
C SER A 194 -6.40 17.51 -12.21
N ARG A 195 -5.87 16.52 -12.93
CA ARG A 195 -5.63 16.57 -14.38
C ARG A 195 -6.82 16.05 -15.20
N VAL A 196 -7.81 15.43 -14.55
CA VAL A 196 -9.00 14.94 -15.22
C VAL A 196 -9.94 16.11 -15.48
N SER A 197 -10.28 16.32 -16.76
CA SER A 197 -11.21 17.39 -17.13
C SER A 197 -12.58 17.14 -16.51
N ARG A 198 -13.12 18.14 -15.80
CA ARG A 198 -14.51 18.18 -15.31
C ARG A 198 -15.57 18.06 -16.41
N ARG A 199 -15.19 18.15 -17.69
CA ARG A 199 -16.11 17.88 -18.82
C ARG A 199 -16.32 16.38 -19.06
N ARG A 200 -15.43 15.52 -18.53
CA ARG A 200 -15.47 14.06 -18.74
C ARG A 200 -16.22 13.33 -17.62
N LEU A 201 -16.29 13.92 -16.43
CA LEU A 201 -17.03 13.43 -15.27
C LEU A 201 -18.09 14.47 -14.88
N PRO A 202 -19.36 14.07 -14.69
CA PRO A 202 -20.35 14.93 -14.04
C PRO A 202 -19.80 15.56 -12.75
N THR A 203 -20.11 16.84 -12.53
CA THR A 203 -19.57 17.60 -11.38
C THR A 203 -19.78 16.88 -10.06
N ALA A 204 -20.98 16.33 -9.82
CA ALA A 204 -21.30 15.62 -8.57
C ALA A 204 -20.43 14.36 -8.35
N GLU A 205 -20.17 13.58 -9.40
CA GLU A 205 -19.32 12.39 -9.32
C GLU A 205 -17.85 12.76 -9.10
N TYR A 206 -17.37 13.78 -9.82
CA TYR A 206 -16.02 14.32 -9.63
C TYR A 206 -15.82 14.83 -8.20
N GLU A 207 -16.76 15.61 -7.68
CA GLU A 207 -16.70 16.14 -6.32
C GLU A 207 -16.76 15.04 -5.26
N LYS A 208 -17.57 14.00 -5.49
CA LYS A 208 -17.64 12.84 -4.60
C LYS A 208 -16.30 12.11 -4.54
N ILE A 209 -15.73 11.71 -5.68
CA ILE A 209 -14.45 10.99 -5.68
C ILE A 209 -13.31 11.85 -5.16
N TRP A 210 -13.29 13.14 -5.50
CA TRP A 210 -12.32 14.09 -4.97
C TRP A 210 -12.38 14.17 -3.43
N ARG A 211 -13.59 14.31 -2.88
CA ARG A 211 -13.83 14.35 -1.42
C ARG A 211 -13.42 13.05 -0.76
N ASP A 212 -13.73 11.91 -1.36
CA ASP A 212 -13.35 10.60 -0.80
C ASP A 212 -11.82 10.43 -0.81
N THR A 213 -11.14 10.85 -1.88
CA THR A 213 -9.66 10.81 -1.95
C THR A 213 -9.03 11.72 -0.90
N THR A 214 -9.53 12.96 -0.72
CA THR A 214 -8.98 13.89 0.28
C THR A 214 -9.26 13.43 1.70
N ARG A 215 -10.46 12.88 1.97
CA ARG A 215 -10.81 12.28 3.27
C ARG A 215 -9.88 11.11 3.60
N LEU A 216 -9.59 10.24 2.63
CA LEU A 216 -8.64 9.13 2.82
C LEU A 216 -7.23 9.62 3.11
N ARG A 217 -6.77 10.64 2.38
CA ARG A 217 -5.46 11.27 2.61
C ARG A 217 -5.34 11.80 4.04
N THR A 218 -6.32 12.56 4.53
CA THR A 218 -6.33 13.07 5.90
C THR A 218 -6.35 11.94 6.92
N ALA A 219 -7.21 10.93 6.72
CA ALA A 219 -7.28 9.78 7.62
C ALA A 219 -5.96 9.00 7.71
N LEU A 220 -5.19 8.93 6.61
CA LEU A 220 -3.85 8.33 6.61
C LEU A 220 -2.83 9.15 7.41
N ILE A 221 -2.88 10.48 7.34
CA ILE A 221 -2.04 11.37 8.16
C ILE A 221 -2.34 11.14 9.64
N ASP A 222 -3.62 11.24 10.01
CA ASP A 222 -4.07 11.05 11.40
C ASP A 222 -3.68 9.66 11.93
N TRP A 223 -3.78 8.64 11.07
CA TRP A 223 -3.38 7.27 11.41
C TRP A 223 -1.87 7.14 11.64
N ILE A 224 -1.04 7.75 10.80
CA ILE A 224 0.42 7.76 10.95
C ILE A 224 0.80 8.47 12.26
N ASP A 225 0.18 9.60 12.55
CA ASP A 225 0.45 10.37 13.77
C ASP A 225 -0.01 9.60 15.01
N LEU A 226 -1.14 8.90 14.95
CA LEU A 226 -1.60 7.99 16.00
C LEU A 226 -0.58 6.87 16.25
N LEU A 227 -0.04 6.24 15.20
CA LEU A 227 0.98 5.19 15.34
C LEU A 227 2.23 5.75 16.02
N ARG A 228 2.72 6.91 15.59
CA ARG A 228 3.89 7.55 16.18
C ARG A 228 3.66 7.94 17.63
N ALA A 229 2.52 8.55 17.95
CA ALA A 229 2.20 8.96 19.31
C ALA A 229 2.04 7.77 20.26
N ARG A 230 1.39 6.69 19.81
CA ARG A 230 1.14 5.50 20.62
C ARG A 230 2.41 4.72 20.93
N PHE A 231 3.32 4.65 19.97
CA PHE A 231 4.53 3.84 20.06
C PHE A 231 5.82 4.67 20.18
N ALA A 232 5.69 5.98 20.42
CA ALA A 232 6.79 6.79 20.90
C ALA A 232 7.28 6.19 22.21
N GLY A 233 8.57 5.82 22.26
CA GLY A 233 9.16 5.25 23.47
C GLY A 233 9.03 6.19 24.69
N PRO A 234 9.44 5.75 25.88
CA PRO A 234 9.27 6.51 27.14
C PRO A 234 9.82 7.96 27.12
N GLY A 235 10.69 8.31 26.17
CA GLY A 235 11.22 9.67 25.99
C GLY A 235 10.40 10.60 25.05
N GLY A 236 9.31 10.12 24.45
CA GLY A 236 8.50 10.88 23.49
C GLY A 236 7.27 11.58 24.09
N ARG A 237 6.98 11.37 25.37
CA ARG A 237 6.09 12.26 26.14
C ARG A 237 6.95 13.37 26.75
N ARG A 238 7.27 14.40 25.98
CA ARG A 238 7.55 15.74 26.50
C ARG A 238 6.35 16.58 26.07
N ALA A 239 5.46 16.86 27.02
CA ALA A 239 5.46 18.05 27.88
C ALA A 239 4.65 19.16 27.20
#